data_AF-A0ABC8J0D9-F1
#
_entry.id   AF-A0ABC8J0D9-F1
#
_cell.length_a   1.000
_cell.length_b   1.000
_cell.length_c   1.000
_cell.angle_alpha   90.00
_cell.angle_beta   90.00
_cell.angle_gamma   90.00
#
_symmetry.space_group_name_H-M   'P 1'
#
loop_
_entity.id
_entity.type
_entity.pdbx_description
1 polymer ?
#
loop_
_entity_poly.entity_id
_entity_poly.type
_entity_poly.pdbx_seq_one_letter_code
_entity_poly.pdbx_strand_id
1 'polypeptide(L)' 'MKFSSHIKMIMEYFDTPTKVIFLVIALVIVFFWMRSGPTMKAPGGNGRRISRDSFQKNPKGYFRDLRKK' A
#
# COMPACT_ATOMS: atom_id res chain seq x y z
N MET A 1 27.63 -5.25 12.70
CA MET A 1 27.08 -5.96 11.53
C MET A 1 28.08 -5.91 10.39
N LYS A 2 28.60 -7.06 9.94
CA LYS A 2 29.58 -7.13 8.84
C LYS A 2 28.81 -7.23 7.52
N PHE A 3 28.61 -6.11 6.83
CA PHE A 3 27.95 -6.11 5.52
C PHE A 3 28.83 -6.83 4.49
N SER A 4 28.20 -7.71 3.70
CA SER A 4 28.83 -8.48 2.62
C SER A 4 29.57 -7.54 1.64
N SER A 5 30.72 -7.96 1.12
CA SER A 5 31.54 -7.16 0.19
C SER A 5 30.77 -6.73 -1.05
N HIS A 6 29.79 -7.54 -1.49
CA HIS A 6 28.91 -7.21 -2.60
C HIS A 6 27.99 -6.01 -2.28
N ILE A 7 27.52 -5.90 -1.04
CA ILE A 7 26.65 -4.80 -0.60
C ILE A 7 27.47 -3.50 -0.51
N LYS A 8 28.73 -3.58 -0.08
CA LYS A 8 29.63 -2.41 -0.04
C LYS A 8 29.87 -1.84 -1.42
N MET A 9 30.15 -2.68 -2.42
CA MET A 9 30.41 -2.25 -3.80
C MET A 9 29.20 -1.51 -4.39
N ILE A 10 27.99 -2.00 -4.16
CA ILE A 10 26.75 -1.35 -4.60
C ILE A 10 26.57 0.00 -3.90
N MET A 11 26.81 0.06 -2.59
CA MET A 11 26.70 1.29 -1.82
C MET A 11 27.79 2.30 -2.19
N GLU A 12 28.97 1.89 -2.63
CA GLU A 12 30.05 2.80 -3.05
C GLU A 12 29.85 3.32 -4.47
N TYR A 13 29.25 2.50 -5.35
CA TYR A 13 28.95 2.84 -6.74
C TYR A 13 27.89 3.95 -6.91
N PHE A 14 26.93 4.05 -5.99
CA PHE A 14 25.88 5.07 -6.08
C PHE A 14 26.28 6.37 -5.36
N ASP A 15 26.28 7.49 -6.09
CA ASP A 15 26.47 8.83 -5.53
C ASP A 15 25.44 9.16 -4.43
N THR A 16 25.84 10.00 -3.47
CA THR A 16 24.99 10.49 -2.36
C THR A 16 23.63 11.02 -2.83
N PRO A 17 23.53 11.91 -3.84
CA PRO A 17 22.25 12.36 -4.37
C PRO A 17 21.37 11.22 -4.89
N THR A 18 21.94 10.23 -5.58
CA THR A 18 21.19 9.08 -6.15
C THR A 18 20.65 8.18 -5.05
N LYS A 19 21.40 7.97 -3.97
CA LYS A 19 20.92 7.26 -2.78
C LYS A 19 19.75 7.99 -2.10
N VAL A 20 19.83 9.30 -1.98
CA VAL A 20 18.74 10.11 -1.39
C VAL A 20 17.48 10.03 -2.25
N ILE A 21 17.62 10.14 -3.59
CA ILE A 21 16.49 9.97 -4.51
C ILE A 21 15.86 8.58 -4.36
N PHE A 22 16.68 7.53 -4.32
CA PHE A 22 16.18 6.17 -4.15
C PHE A 22 15.46 5.97 -2.80
N LEU A 23 16.00 6.54 -1.72
CA LEU A 23 15.38 6.52 -0.40
C LEU A 23 14.02 7.26 -0.42
N VAL A 24 13.95 8.43 -1.04
CA VAL A 24 12.69 9.19 -1.15
C VAL A 24 11.65 8.41 -1.95
N ILE A 25 12.03 7.81 -3.09
CA ILE A 25 11.12 6.98 -3.89
C ILE A 25 10.63 5.77 -3.08
N ALA A 26 11.53 5.09 -2.37
CA ALA A 26 11.16 3.96 -1.52
C ALA A 26 10.17 4.39 -0.42
N LEU A 27 10.40 5.54 0.23
CA LEU A 27 9.50 6.06 1.25
C LEU A 27 8.13 6.46 0.68
N VAL A 28 8.08 7.03 -0.52
CA VAL A 28 6.81 7.34 -1.21
C VAL A 28 6.04 6.05 -1.51
N ILE A 29 6.70 5.03 -2.05
CA ILE A 29 6.06 3.73 -2.33
C ILE A 29 5.53 3.11 -1.03
N VAL A 30 6.34 3.09 0.04
CA VAL A 30 5.92 2.56 1.35
C VAL A 30 4.74 3.34 1.93
N PHE A 31 4.76 4.67 1.82
CA PHE A 31 3.66 5.52 2.30
C PHE A 31 2.35 5.25 1.55
N PHE A 32 2.41 5.07 0.23
CA PHE A 32 1.23 4.70 -0.57
C PHE A 32 0.71 3.29 -0.24
N TRP A 33 1.60 2.33 0.00
CA TRP A 33 1.22 0.98 0.44
C TRP A 33 0.56 0.99 1.83
N MET A 34 1.09 1.76 2.79
CA MET A 34 0.52 1.90 4.13
C MET A 34 -0.90 2.49 4.12
N ARG A 35 -1.25 3.28 3.11
CA ARG A 35 -2.59 3.87 2.97
C ARG A 35 -3.65 2.84 2.53
N SER A 36 -3.24 1.67 2.05
CA SER A 36 -4.15 0.62 1.62
C SER A 36 -4.65 -0.17 2.82
N GLY A 37 -5.82 0.23 3.35
CA GLY A 37 -6.47 -0.46 4.47
C GLY A 37 -6.96 -1.87 4.11
N PRO A 38 -7.29 -2.71 5.11
CA PRO A 38 -7.73 -4.08 4.90
C PRO A 38 -8.98 -4.14 4.02
N THR A 39 -8.96 -4.99 3.00
CA THR A 39 -10.12 -5.24 2.13
C THR A 39 -10.84 -6.52 2.57
N MET A 40 -12.15 -6.57 2.33
CA MET A 40 -12.98 -7.75 2.59
C MET A 40 -13.90 -8.08 1.41
N LYS A 41 -14.38 -9.33 1.35
CA LYS A 41 -15.38 -9.74 0.35
C LYS A 41 -16.67 -8.95 0.61
N ALA A 42 -17.20 -8.34 -0.43
CA ALA A 42 -18.36 -7.47 -0.36
C ALA A 42 -19.65 -8.30 -0.17
N PRO A 43 -20.42 -8.10 0.91
CA PRO A 43 -21.66 -8.85 1.16
C PRO A 43 -22.69 -8.56 0.06
N GLY A 44 -23.20 -9.60 -0.62
CA GLY A 44 -24.15 -9.43 -1.72
C GLY A 44 -23.58 -8.76 -2.99
N GLY A 45 -22.26 -8.53 -3.06
CA GLY A 45 -21.60 -7.82 -4.16
C GLY A 45 -20.98 -8.73 -5.23
N ASN A 46 -21.46 -9.96 -5.40
CA ASN A 46 -20.97 -10.94 -6.39
C ASN A 46 -19.45 -11.13 -6.39
N GLY A 47 -18.85 -11.28 -5.20
CA GLY A 47 -17.42 -11.56 -5.06
C GLY A 47 -16.48 -10.35 -5.20
N ARG A 48 -17.01 -9.14 -5.42
CA ARG A 48 -16.21 -7.91 -5.35
C ARG A 48 -15.54 -7.76 -3.98
N ARG A 49 -14.39 -7.09 -3.92
CA ARG A 49 -13.72 -6.69 -2.67
C ARG A 49 -13.97 -5.21 -2.39
N ILE A 50 -14.21 -4.87 -1.14
CA ILE A 50 -14.41 -3.48 -0.67
C ILE A 50 -13.50 -3.19 0.51
N SER A 51 -13.22 -1.91 0.78
CA SER A 51 -12.57 -1.51 2.03
C SER A 51 -13.43 -1.92 3.22
N ARG A 52 -12.82 -2.66 4.17
CA ARG A 52 -13.48 -3.07 5.41
C ARG A 52 -13.87 -1.85 6.24
N ASP A 53 -12.97 -0.88 6.34
CA ASP A 53 -13.17 0.31 7.16
C ASP A 53 -14.31 1.18 6.61
N SER A 54 -14.36 1.37 5.29
CA SER A 54 -15.46 2.11 4.65
C SER A 54 -16.81 1.43 4.88
N PHE A 55 -16.86 0.10 4.82
CA PHE A 55 -18.08 -0.66 5.10
C PHE A 55 -18.49 -0.56 6.57
N GLN A 56 -17.55 -0.69 7.51
CA GLN A 56 -17.83 -0.58 8.94
C GLN A 56 -18.31 0.83 9.33
N LYS A 57 -17.75 1.87 8.70
CA LYS A 57 -18.16 3.25 8.92
C LYS A 57 -19.59 3.54 8.45
N ASN A 58 -20.03 2.94 7.35
CA ASN A 58 -21.39 3.16 6.82
C ASN A 58 -21.98 1.92 6.11
N PRO A 59 -22.38 0.89 6.86
CA PRO A 59 -22.92 -0.33 6.26
C PRO A 59 -24.29 -0.10 5.61
N LYS A 60 -25.12 0.78 6.19
CA LYS A 60 -26.44 1.13 5.64
C LYS A 60 -26.31 1.80 4.26
N GLY A 61 -25.34 2.69 4.09
CA GLY A 61 -25.04 3.32 2.81
C GLY A 61 -24.67 2.31 1.74
N TYR A 62 -23.78 1.38 2.07
CA TYR A 62 -23.39 0.30 1.16
C TYR A 62 -24.59 -0.50 0.64
N PHE A 63 -25.48 -0.98 1.51
CA PHE A 63 -26.65 -1.75 1.08
C PHE A 63 -27.72 -0.91 0.36
N ARG A 64 -27.83 0.38 0.68
CA ARG A 64 -28.70 1.31 -0.08
C ARG A 64 -28.21 1.43 -1.51
N ASP A 65 -26.91 1.59 -1.71
CA ASP A 65 -26.33 1.73 -3.04
C ASP A 65 -26.32 0.40 -3.79
N LEU A 66 -26.14 -0.72 -3.08
CA LEU A 66 -26.25 -2.07 -3.65
C LEU A 66 -27.64 -2.34 -4.24
N ARG A 67 -28.71 -1.89 -3.59
CA ARG A 67 -30.10 -2.07 -4.09
C ARG A 67 -30.47 -1.16 -5.26
N LYS A 68 -29.71 -0.08 -5.48
CA LYS A 68 -29.90 0.82 -6.63
C LYS A 68 -29.23 0.31 -7.90
N LYS A 69 -28.46 -0.77 -7.79
CA LYS A 69 -27.65 -1.33 -8.85
C LYS A 69 -28.31 -2.56 -9.45
#